data_AF-A0A519JTJ8-F1
#
_entry.id   AF-A0A519JTJ8-F1
#
_cell.length_a   1.000
_cell.length_b   1.000
_cell.length_c   1.000
_cell.angle_alpha   90.00
_cell.angle_beta   90.00
_cell.angle_gamma   90.00
#
_symmetry.space_group_name_H-M   'P 1'
#
loop_
_entity.id
_entity.type
_entity.pdbx_description
1 polymer ?
#
loop_
_entity_poly.entity_id
_entity_poly.type
_entity_poly.pdbx_seq_one_letter_code
_entity_poly.pdbx_strand_id
1 'polypeptide(L)'
;MNPNDIENIPLAPEQCVTGFGTTLIVAPHADDESLGCGGIIALARKYGQTVYILLLSDGTLSHPNSKEFPAGKLRETRENELIEAAKLMGVPAENVVFCRYKDRSVPAKNTDGFEEAVINISRKFLISG
;
A
#
# COMPACT_ATOMS: atom_id res chain seq x y z
N MET A 1 -25.83 3.22 -3.22
CA MET A 1 -25.84 1.86 -3.76
C MET A 1 -27.10 1.19 -3.24
N ASN A 2 -27.90 0.58 -4.11
CA ASN A 2 -29.08 -0.16 -3.67
C ASN A 2 -28.59 -1.47 -3.02
N PRO A 3 -29.10 -1.89 -1.84
CA PRO A 3 -28.70 -3.17 -1.23
C PRO A 3 -28.82 -4.37 -2.19
N ASN A 4 -29.80 -4.33 -3.11
CA ASN A 4 -30.00 -5.36 -4.12
C ASN A 4 -28.89 -5.42 -5.19
N ASP A 5 -28.06 -4.38 -5.31
CA ASP A 5 -26.94 -4.36 -6.25
C ASP A 5 -25.80 -5.28 -5.75
N ILE A 6 -25.68 -5.49 -4.43
CA ILE A 6 -24.61 -6.29 -3.81
C ILE A 6 -24.75 -7.77 -4.15
N GLU A 7 -25.98 -8.28 -4.18
CA GLU A 7 -26.28 -9.68 -4.49
C GLU A 7 -25.98 -10.05 -5.96
N ASN A 8 -25.83 -9.05 -6.83
CA ASN A 8 -25.62 -9.23 -8.26
C ASN A 8 -24.22 -8.79 -8.73
N ILE A 9 -23.30 -8.52 -7.81
CA ILE A 9 -21.92 -8.19 -8.16
C ILE A 9 -21.28 -9.43 -8.79
N PRO A 10 -20.64 -9.33 -9.97
CA PRO A 10 -19.93 -10.46 -10.54
C PRO A 10 -18.82 -10.91 -9.59
N LEU A 11 -18.92 -12.15 -9.10
CA LEU A 11 -17.93 -12.77 -8.24
C LEU A 11 -16.98 -13.63 -9.08
N ALA A 12 -15.69 -13.37 -8.97
CA ALA A 12 -14.66 -14.28 -9.44
C ALA A 12 -14.37 -15.35 -8.37
N PRO A 13 -14.06 -16.60 -8.75
CA PRO A 13 -13.51 -17.57 -7.81
C PRO A 13 -12.24 -17.04 -7.14
N GLU A 14 -12.07 -17.32 -5.85
CA GLU A 14 -10.92 -16.82 -5.10
C GLU A 14 -9.58 -17.27 -5.69
N GLN A 15 -9.53 -18.42 -6.37
CA GLN A 15 -8.33 -18.96 -7.00
C GLN A 15 -7.84 -18.10 -8.17
N CYS A 16 -8.64 -17.19 -8.72
CA CYS A 16 -8.20 -16.29 -9.79
C CYS A 16 -6.97 -15.45 -9.39
N VAL A 17 -6.77 -15.22 -8.08
CA VAL A 17 -5.57 -14.52 -7.57
C VAL A 17 -4.26 -15.26 -7.85
N THR A 18 -4.29 -16.58 -8.11
CA THR A 18 -3.07 -17.32 -8.50
C THR A 18 -2.54 -16.88 -9.86
N GLY A 19 -3.39 -16.29 -10.71
CA GLY A 19 -3.00 -15.73 -11.99
C GLY A 19 -2.19 -14.44 -11.88
N PHE A 20 -2.15 -13.79 -10.71
CA PHE A 20 -1.41 -12.53 -10.53
C PHE A 20 0.09 -12.75 -10.31
N GLY A 21 0.51 -13.91 -9.80
CA GLY A 21 1.91 -14.15 -9.46
C GLY A 21 2.40 -13.21 -8.35
N THR A 22 3.66 -12.81 -8.44
CA THR A 22 4.23 -11.76 -7.59
C THR A 22 3.51 -10.43 -7.83
N THR A 23 2.83 -9.94 -6.79
CA THR A 23 1.95 -8.77 -6.86
C THR A 23 2.51 -7.60 -6.05
N LEU A 24 2.52 -6.40 -6.63
CA LEU A 24 2.85 -5.16 -5.95
C LEU A 24 1.59 -4.32 -5.75
N ILE A 25 1.22 -4.06 -4.50
CA ILE A 25 0.17 -3.11 -4.14
C ILE A 25 0.81 -1.73 -3.96
N VAL A 26 0.33 -0.74 -4.71
CA VAL A 26 0.81 0.64 -4.62
C VAL A 26 -0.25 1.48 -3.92
N ALA A 27 0.06 1.94 -2.71
CA ALA A 27 -0.85 2.68 -1.85
C ALA A 27 -0.39 4.15 -1.72
N PRO A 28 -1.24 5.14 -2.06
CA PRO A 28 -0.92 6.55 -1.85
C PRO A 28 -0.70 6.90 -0.37
N HIS A 29 -1.59 6.46 0.51
CA HIS A 29 -1.54 6.67 1.96
C HIS A 29 -1.69 5.33 2.72
N ALA A 30 -1.31 5.33 3.99
CA ALA A 30 -1.32 4.13 4.83
C ALA A 30 -2.74 3.88 5.35
N ASP A 31 -3.46 2.93 4.78
CA ASP A 31 -4.88 2.58 4.99
C ASP A 31 -5.50 2.18 3.65
N ASP A 32 -5.10 2.86 2.56
CA ASP A 32 -5.55 2.59 1.20
C ASP A 32 -5.33 1.12 0.79
N GLU A 33 -4.23 0.49 1.21
CA GLU A 33 -3.96 -0.92 0.92
C GLU A 33 -4.93 -1.86 1.63
N SER A 34 -5.27 -1.57 2.88
CA SER A 34 -6.15 -2.40 3.69
C SER A 34 -7.61 -2.20 3.27
N LEU A 35 -8.03 -0.95 3.08
CA LEU A 35 -9.39 -0.59 2.69
C LEU A 35 -9.70 -0.95 1.24
N GLY A 36 -8.76 -0.73 0.32
CA GLY A 36 -8.96 -0.97 -1.11
C GLY A 36 -8.59 -2.38 -1.54
N CYS A 37 -7.55 -2.97 -0.95
CA CYS A 37 -6.96 -4.22 -1.44
C CYS A 37 -6.88 -5.33 -0.37
N GLY A 38 -7.35 -5.12 0.86
CA GLY A 38 -7.10 -6.06 1.95
C GLY A 38 -7.57 -7.50 1.66
N GLY A 39 -8.75 -7.63 1.05
CA GLY A 39 -9.28 -8.92 0.63
C GLY A 39 -8.41 -9.63 -0.42
N ILE A 40 -7.91 -8.89 -1.42
CA ILE A 40 -7.09 -9.47 -2.50
C ILE A 40 -5.69 -9.83 -1.99
N ILE A 41 -5.12 -9.02 -1.08
CA ILE A 41 -3.85 -9.30 -0.42
C ILE A 41 -3.96 -10.60 0.37
N ALA A 42 -4.97 -10.70 1.25
CA ALA A 42 -5.16 -11.88 2.07
C ALA A 42 -5.40 -13.15 1.23
N LEU A 43 -6.20 -13.06 0.16
CA LEU A 43 -6.43 -14.17 -0.77
C LEU A 43 -5.15 -14.57 -1.51
N ALA A 44 -4.40 -13.62 -2.05
CA ALA A 44 -3.13 -13.90 -2.73
C ALA A 44 -2.16 -14.61 -1.79
N ARG A 45 -2.04 -14.14 -0.54
CA ARG A 45 -1.21 -14.78 0.50
C ARG A 45 -1.71 -16.17 0.90
N LYS A 46 -3.03 -16.36 1.05
CA LYS A 46 -3.65 -17.69 1.27
C LYS A 46 -3.28 -18.69 0.19
N TYR A 47 -3.16 -18.24 -1.05
CA TYR A 47 -2.78 -19.05 -2.22
C TYR A 47 -1.27 -19.02 -2.53
N GLY A 48 -0.43 -18.68 -1.54
CA GLY A 48 1.03 -18.77 -1.62
C GLY A 48 1.69 -17.76 -2.56
N GLN A 49 0.95 -16.75 -3.04
CA GLN A 49 1.51 -15.70 -3.90
C GLN A 49 2.38 -14.74 -3.08
N THR A 50 3.45 -14.23 -3.69
CA THR A 50 4.27 -13.17 -3.10
C THR A 50 3.54 -11.83 -3.28
N VAL A 51 3.38 -11.10 -2.18
CA VAL A 51 2.79 -9.75 -2.20
C VAL A 51 3.77 -8.77 -1.58
N TYR A 52 3.92 -7.62 -2.23
CA TYR A 52 4.62 -6.45 -1.73
C TYR A 52 3.64 -5.28 -1.57
N ILE A 53 3.88 -4.42 -0.59
CA ILE A 53 3.13 -3.18 -0.39
C ILE A 53 4.10 -2.01 -0.50
N LEU A 54 3.86 -1.09 -1.42
CA LEU A 54 4.60 0.14 -1.60
C LEU A 54 3.76 1.32 -1.12
N LEU A 55 4.17 1.93 -0.02
CA LEU A 55 3.55 3.15 0.49
C LEU A 55 4.25 4.38 -0.09
N LEU A 56 3.51 5.21 -0.83
CA LEU A 56 4.06 6.38 -1.53
C LEU A 56 4.31 7.55 -0.59
N SER A 57 3.29 8.02 0.13
CA SER A 57 3.38 9.22 0.97
C SER A 57 3.69 8.89 2.43
N ASP A 58 4.21 9.87 3.15
CA ASP A 58 4.51 9.77 4.59
C ASP A 58 3.30 10.09 5.50
N GLY A 59 2.15 10.47 4.94
CA GLY A 59 0.90 10.77 5.66
C GLY A 59 0.98 11.92 6.67
N THR A 60 2.06 12.70 6.66
CA THR A 60 2.37 13.71 7.69
C THR A 60 1.45 14.93 7.68
N LEU A 61 0.68 15.15 6.60
CA LEU A 61 -0.26 16.26 6.46
C LEU A 61 -1.72 15.85 6.66
N SER A 62 -1.98 14.64 7.16
CA SER A 62 -3.34 14.22 7.55
C SER A 62 -3.87 15.02 8.76
N HIS A 63 -3.01 15.38 9.72
CA HIS A 63 -3.38 16.13 10.93
C HIS A 63 -2.35 17.24 11.27
N PRO A 64 -2.17 18.26 10.41
CA PRO A 64 -1.02 19.17 10.48
C PRO A 64 -0.96 20.05 11.74
N ASN A 65 -2.08 20.21 12.46
CA ASN A 65 -2.16 21.02 13.68
C ASN A 65 -2.29 20.18 14.96
N SER A 66 -2.12 18.86 14.89
CA SER A 66 -2.22 18.00 16.06
C SER A 66 -1.01 18.15 16.97
N LYS A 67 -1.25 18.47 18.25
CA LYS A 67 -0.20 18.48 19.28
C LYS A 67 0.17 17.06 19.74
N GLU A 68 -0.77 16.12 19.64
CA GLU A 68 -0.55 14.72 20.04
C GLU A 68 0.17 13.91 18.97
N PHE A 69 0.02 14.33 17.70
CA PHE A 69 0.59 13.69 16.52
C PHE A 69 1.37 14.70 15.65
N PRO A 70 2.52 15.22 16.12
CA PRO A 70 3.42 15.97 15.27
C PRO A 70 3.94 15.09 14.12
N ALA A 71 4.29 15.71 12.98
CA ALA A 71 4.60 15.01 11.72
C ALA A 71 5.52 13.78 11.87
N GLY A 72 6.64 13.90 12.59
CA GLY A 72 7.57 12.77 12.77
C GLY A 72 6.93 11.58 13.49
N LYS A 73 6.21 11.85 14.58
CA LYS A 73 5.49 10.83 15.36
C LYS A 73 4.32 10.24 14.57
N LEU A 74 3.63 11.08 13.79
CA LEU A 74 2.51 10.64 12.95
C LEU A 74 2.98 9.68 11.85
N ARG A 75 4.10 9.98 11.18
CA ARG A 75 4.69 9.07 10.20
C ARG A 75 5.04 7.72 10.82
N GLU A 76 5.77 7.72 11.94
CA GLU A 76 6.17 6.48 12.63
C GLU A 76 4.95 5.65 13.06
N THR A 77 3.92 6.32 13.58
CA THR A 77 2.66 5.66 13.96
C THR A 77 2.02 4.97 12.76
N ARG A 78 1.87 5.68 11.63
CA ARG A 78 1.23 5.14 10.42
C ARG A 78 2.06 4.04 9.75
N GLU A 79 3.39 4.16 9.73
CA GLU A 79 4.27 3.10 9.21
C GLU A 79 4.12 1.82 10.06
N ASN A 80 4.05 1.94 11.39
CA ASN A 80 3.82 0.80 12.29
C ASN A 80 2.43 0.20 12.12
N GLU A 81 1.38 1.02 12.00
CA GLU A 81 0.01 0.56 11.73
C GLU A 81 -0.06 -0.23 10.42
N LEU A 82 0.60 0.25 9.36
CA LEU A 82 0.68 -0.47 8.09
C LEU A 82 1.39 -1.82 8.23
N ILE A 83 2.51 -1.88 8.96
CA ILE A 83 3.24 -3.14 9.18
C ILE A 83 2.36 -4.16 9.91
N GLU A 84 1.63 -3.75 10.94
CA GLU A 84 0.73 -4.64 11.67
C GLU A 84 -0.46 -5.10 10.80
N ALA A 85 -1.05 -4.19 10.01
CA ALA A 85 -2.10 -4.56 9.07
C ALA A 85 -1.60 -5.54 8.00
N ALA A 86 -0.42 -5.29 7.42
CA ALA A 86 0.24 -6.16 6.45
C ALA A 86 0.45 -7.57 7.02
N LYS A 87 0.93 -7.67 8.26
CA LYS A 87 1.12 -8.94 8.97
C LYS A 87 -0.19 -9.70 9.14
N LEU A 88 -1.29 -9.02 9.49
CA LEU A 88 -2.62 -9.65 9.59
C LEU A 88 -3.11 -10.20 8.23
N MET A 89 -2.72 -9.55 7.13
CA MET A 89 -2.99 -10.02 5.77
C MET A 89 -1.98 -11.07 5.25
N GLY A 90 -1.01 -11.48 6.09
CA GLY A 90 0.00 -12.48 5.75
C GLY A 90 1.20 -11.96 4.95
N VAL A 91 1.34 -10.64 4.81
CA VAL A 91 2.49 -10.00 4.16
C VAL A 91 3.60 -9.80 5.20
N PRO A 92 4.83 -10.29 4.94
CA PRO A 92 5.92 -10.13 5.88
C PRO A 92 6.44 -8.68 5.85
N ALA A 93 7.00 -8.22 6.97
CA ALA A 93 7.37 -6.81 7.14
C ALA A 93 8.44 -6.35 6.14
N GLU A 94 9.35 -7.25 5.74
CA GLU A 94 10.37 -7.00 4.70
C GLU A 94 9.78 -6.74 3.31
N ASN A 95 8.52 -7.12 3.06
CA ASN A 95 7.83 -6.84 1.81
C ASN A 95 7.04 -5.52 1.84
N VAL A 96 7.11 -4.76 2.93
CA VAL A 96 6.53 -3.42 3.05
C VAL A 96 7.61 -2.38 2.77
N VAL A 97 7.41 -1.58 1.73
CA VAL A 97 8.39 -0.61 1.24
C VAL A 97 7.84 0.81 1.39
N PHE A 98 8.60 1.65 2.09
CA PHE A 98 8.25 3.06 2.31
C PHE A 98 9.04 3.97 1.37
N CYS A 99 8.33 4.75 0.55
CA CYS A 99 8.92 5.81 -0.26
C CYS A 99 9.17 7.09 0.54
N ARG A 100 8.28 7.39 1.48
CA ARG A 100 8.32 8.60 2.34
C ARG A 100 8.34 9.90 1.53
N TYR A 101 7.64 9.94 0.39
CA TYR A 101 7.37 11.23 -0.26
C TYR A 101 6.48 12.07 0.66
N LYS A 102 6.73 13.38 0.70
CA LYS A 102 5.92 14.27 1.53
C LYS A 102 4.46 14.16 1.09
N ASP A 103 3.57 13.97 2.06
CA ASP A 103 2.13 13.96 1.85
C ASP A 103 1.67 15.18 1.02
N ARG A 104 0.72 14.96 0.10
CA ARG A 104 0.25 15.92 -0.93
C ARG A 104 1.33 16.42 -1.90
N SER A 105 2.51 15.80 -1.93
CA SER A 105 3.65 16.20 -2.77
C SER A 105 4.34 14.99 -3.41
N VAL A 106 3.60 13.89 -3.63
CA VAL A 106 4.08 12.75 -4.42
C VAL A 106 4.28 13.22 -5.87
N PRO A 107 5.46 13.02 -6.50
CA PRO A 107 5.70 13.42 -7.87
C PRO A 107 4.69 12.79 -8.84
N ALA A 108 4.10 13.61 -9.71
CA ALA A 108 3.10 13.19 -10.68
C ALA A 108 3.72 13.13 -12.08
N LYS A 109 3.07 12.40 -12.99
CA LYS A 109 3.52 12.35 -14.39
C LYS A 109 3.62 13.77 -14.95
N ASN A 110 4.72 14.07 -15.64
CA ASN A 110 5.07 15.39 -16.19
C ASN A 110 5.41 16.49 -15.14
N THR A 111 5.67 16.14 -13.88
CA THR A 111 6.29 17.07 -12.92
C THR A 111 7.78 16.79 -12.77
N ASP A 112 8.53 17.80 -12.34
CA ASP A 112 9.92 17.61 -11.93
C ASP A 112 10.01 16.53 -10.84
N GLY A 113 11.00 15.65 -10.95
CA GLY A 113 11.23 14.55 -10.00
C GLY A 113 10.45 13.25 -10.24
N PHE A 114 9.53 13.17 -11.23
CA PHE A 114 8.81 11.93 -11.52
C PHE A 114 9.73 10.78 -11.96
N GLU A 115 10.59 11.04 -12.93
CA GLU A 115 11.54 10.02 -13.44
C GLU A 115 12.50 9.55 -12.34
N GLU A 116 12.99 10.48 -11.52
CA GLU A 116 13.83 10.16 -10.36
C GLU A 116 13.08 9.30 -9.34
N ALA A 117 11.81 9.61 -9.07
CA ALA A 117 10.96 8.81 -8.18
C ALA A 117 10.77 7.38 -8.70
N VAL A 118 10.52 7.21 -10.00
CA VAL A 118 10.39 5.89 -10.64
C VAL A 118 11.70 5.08 -10.54
N ILE A 119 12.84 5.74 -10.78
CA ILE A 119 14.17 5.11 -10.64
C ILE A 119 14.41 4.67 -9.18
N ASN A 120 14.11 5.55 -8.22
CA ASN A 120 14.31 5.27 -6.79
C ASN A 120 13.41 4.13 -6.31
N ILE A 121 12.15 4.08 -6.76
CA ILE A 121 11.24 2.96 -6.47
C ILE A 121 11.78 1.67 -7.08
N SER A 122 12.14 1.68 -8.36
CA SER A 122 12.67 0.50 -9.06
C SER A 122 13.89 -0.09 -8.35
N ARG A 123 14.83 0.76 -7.90
CA ARG A 123 16.01 0.33 -7.14
C ARG A 123 15.67 -0.41 -5.86
N LYS A 124 14.62 0.01 -5.13
CA LYS A 124 14.21 -0.66 -3.87
C LYS A 124 13.77 -2.11 -4.07
N PHE A 125 13.35 -2.49 -5.27
CA PHE A 125 12.94 -3.87 -5.60
C PHE A 125 14.05 -4.68 -6.29
N LEU A 126 15.06 -4.04 -6.88
CA LEU A 126 16.17 -4.71 -7.56
C LEU A 126 17.28 -5.18 -6.61
N ILE A 127 17.38 -4.61 -5.40
CA ILE A 127 18.44 -4.94 -4.43
C ILE A 127 18.02 -6.10 -3.50
N SER A 128 16.76 -6.53 -3.61
CA SER A 128 16.12 -7.49 -2.70
C SER A 128 15.94 -8.89 -3.32
N GLY A 129 16.52 -9.13 -4.51
CA GLY A 129 16.42 -10.38 -5.28
C GLY A 129 17.76 -11.08 -5.48
#